data_AF-R6RDR5-F1
#
_entry.id   AF-R6RDR5-F1
#
_cell.length_a   1.000
_cell.length_b   1.000
_cell.length_c   1.000
_cell.angle_alpha   90.00
_cell.angle_beta   90.00
_cell.angle_gamma   90.00
#
_symmetry.space_group_name_H-M   'P 1'
#
loop_
_entity.id
_entity.type
_entity.pdbx_description
1 polymer ?
#
loop_
_entity_poly.entity_id
_entity_poly.type
_entity_poly.pdbx_seq_one_letter_code
_entity_poly.pdbx_strand_id
1 'polypeptide(L)'
;MSPILLDLVADRSATFTATVIIAGAGIVFLMLVLLIIIFYLFGKVVSSAEAKAKKGKTNKITKSEQKLPTPAPAKKASAPAPQVEAGISGEVVAAIAAAVAVSEGEGAVVKSIRRVNVVNVRGRNPWANAAVYDNTRPF
;
A
#
# COMPACT_ATOMS: atom_id res chain seq x y z
N MET A 1 -1.84 -45.66 34.34
CA MET A 1 -2.94 -45.26 33.43
C MET A 1 -3.60 -44.04 34.05
N SER A 2 -3.19 -42.86 33.61
CA SER A 2 -3.61 -41.57 34.20
C SER A 2 -5.09 -41.31 33.86
N PRO A 3 -5.99 -41.15 34.85
CA PRO A 3 -7.41 -40.89 34.62
C PRO A 3 -7.69 -39.38 34.43
N ILE A 4 -6.78 -38.64 33.80
CA ILE A 4 -6.90 -37.18 33.62
C ILE A 4 -7.40 -36.81 32.21
N LEU A 5 -7.62 -37.81 31.34
CA LEU A 5 -7.94 -37.61 29.92
C LEU A 5 -9.33 -38.11 29.49
N LEU A 6 -10.21 -38.48 30.43
CA LEU A 6 -11.48 -39.17 30.10
C LEU A 6 -12.76 -38.35 30.20
N ASP A 7 -12.73 -37.03 30.43
CA ASP A 7 -14.00 -36.28 30.50
C ASP A 7 -13.96 -34.85 29.97
N LEU A 8 -13.11 -34.59 28.96
CA LEU A 8 -13.21 -33.35 28.18
C LEU A 8 -14.23 -33.54 27.04
N VAL A 9 -15.50 -33.76 27.42
CA VAL A 9 -16.61 -33.70 26.46
C VAL A 9 -16.71 -32.25 26.00
N ALA A 10 -16.42 -32.00 24.73
CA ALA A 10 -16.63 -30.70 24.12
C ALA A 10 -18.13 -30.36 24.20
N ASP A 11 -18.49 -29.38 25.04
CA ASP A 11 -19.85 -28.88 25.10
C ASP A 11 -20.19 -28.20 23.77
N ARG A 12 -20.95 -28.91 22.94
CA ARG A 12 -21.44 -28.46 21.63
C ARG A 12 -22.85 -27.87 21.73
N SER A 13 -23.28 -27.49 22.93
CA SER A 13 -24.58 -26.84 23.10
C SER A 13 -24.71 -25.60 22.20
N ALA A 14 -25.90 -25.41 21.65
CA ALA A 14 -26.20 -24.28 20.79
C ALA A 14 -26.01 -22.95 21.53
N THR A 15 -26.24 -22.93 22.84
CA THR A 15 -26.03 -21.78 23.72
C THR A 15 -24.55 -21.42 23.84
N PHE A 16 -23.66 -22.38 24.07
CA PHE A 16 -22.21 -22.16 24.12
C PHE A 16 -21.66 -21.68 22.78
N THR A 17 -22.11 -22.29 21.68
CA THR A 17 -21.69 -21.88 20.33
C THR A 17 -22.18 -20.46 20.01
N ALA A 18 -23.43 -20.13 20.35
CA ALA A 18 -23.99 -18.81 20.15
C ALA A 18 -23.27 -17.73 20.96
N THR A 19 -22.97 -17.97 22.24
CA THR A 19 -22.23 -16.99 23.06
C THR A 19 -20.82 -16.76 22.54
N VAL A 20 -20.10 -17.80 22.09
CA VAL A 20 -18.77 -17.65 21.48
C VAL A 20 -18.83 -16.81 20.21
N ILE A 21 -19.84 -17.06 19.34
CA ILE A 21 -20.02 -16.27 18.11
C ILE A 21 -20.34 -14.81 18.44
N ILE A 22 -21.27 -14.56 19.37
CA ILE A 22 -21.67 -13.21 19.77
C ILE A 22 -20.51 -12.47 20.44
N ALA A 23 -19.77 -13.14 21.33
CA ALA A 23 -18.60 -12.56 21.99
C ALA A 23 -17.48 -12.28 20.97
N GLY A 24 -17.20 -13.21 20.05
CA GLY A 24 -16.23 -13.03 18.99
C GLY A 24 -16.59 -11.87 18.06
N ALA A 25 -17.83 -11.82 17.59
CA ALA A 25 -18.34 -10.73 16.76
C ALA A 25 -18.27 -9.39 17.51
N GLY A 26 -18.63 -9.36 18.79
CA GLY A 26 -18.57 -8.17 19.64
C GLY A 26 -17.14 -7.66 19.83
N ILE A 27 -16.18 -8.54 20.13
CA ILE A 27 -14.77 -8.17 20.31
C ILE A 27 -14.17 -7.63 19.01
N VAL A 28 -14.45 -8.27 17.88
CA VAL A 28 -13.98 -7.81 16.56
C VAL A 28 -14.56 -6.42 16.25
N PHE A 29 -15.86 -6.22 16.45
CA PHE A 29 -16.50 -4.93 16.24
C PHE A 29 -15.90 -3.83 17.13
N LEU A 30 -15.66 -4.13 18.40
CA LEU A 30 -15.07 -3.20 19.35
C LEU A 30 -13.64 -2.81 18.95
N MET A 31 -12.84 -3.76 18.45
CA MET A 31 -11.51 -3.50 17.91
C MET A 31 -11.55 -2.58 16.69
N LEU A 32 -12.46 -2.83 15.73
CA LEU A 32 -12.64 -1.97 14.55
C LEU A 32 -12.99 -0.54 14.96
N VAL A 33 -13.94 -0.37 15.88
CA VAL A 33 -14.33 0.96 16.37
C VAL A 33 -13.16 1.68 17.05
N LEU A 34 -12.38 0.97 17.87
CA LEU A 34 -11.18 1.53 18.51
C LEU A 34 -10.16 2.04 17.49
N LEU A 35 -9.86 1.24 16.45
CA LEU A 35 -8.98 1.63 15.34
C LEU A 35 -9.50 2.86 14.61
N ILE A 36 -10.80 2.91 14.30
CA ILE A 36 -11.44 4.06 13.64
C ILE A 36 -11.29 5.33 14.48
N ILE A 37 -11.50 5.25 15.80
CA ILE A 37 -11.36 6.41 16.70
C ILE A 37 -9.92 6.93 16.66
N ILE A 38 -8.93 6.05 16.75
CA ILE A 38 -7.51 6.43 16.72
C ILE A 38 -7.17 7.09 15.38
N PHE A 39 -7.56 6.48 14.25
CA PHE A 39 -7.36 7.07 12.93
C PHE A 39 -8.11 8.39 12.75
N TYR A 40 -9.29 8.54 13.32
CA TYR A 40 -10.05 9.79 13.29
C TYR A 40 -9.34 10.91 14.04
N LEU A 41 -8.75 10.62 15.21
CA LEU A 41 -7.94 11.59 15.96
C LEU A 41 -6.70 12.00 15.15
N PHE A 42 -5.96 11.06 14.58
CA PHE A 42 -4.81 11.38 13.73
C PHE A 42 -5.23 12.13 12.46
N GLY A 43 -6.33 11.74 11.82
CA GLY A 43 -6.90 12.43 10.65
C GLY A 43 -7.31 13.86 10.97
N LYS A 44 -7.90 14.12 12.14
CA LYS A 44 -8.27 15.47 12.59
C LYS A 44 -7.05 16.33 12.91
N VAL A 45 -5.99 15.75 13.48
CA VAL A 45 -4.73 16.46 13.75
C VAL A 45 -3.99 16.80 12.45
N VAL A 46 -3.87 15.85 11.52
CA VAL A 46 -3.26 16.06 10.20
C VAL A 46 -4.07 17.04 9.36
N SER A 47 -5.40 16.94 9.37
CA SER A 47 -6.28 17.89 8.69
C SER A 47 -6.14 19.32 9.25
N SER A 48 -5.92 19.46 10.56
CA SER A 48 -5.65 20.77 11.17
C SER A 48 -4.29 21.34 10.74
N ALA A 49 -3.28 20.49 10.54
CA ALA A 49 -1.98 20.89 10.00
C ALA A 49 -2.06 21.30 8.52
N GLU A 50 -2.84 20.60 7.70
CA GLU A 50 -3.08 20.96 6.30
C GLU A 50 -3.87 22.27 6.15
N ALA A 51 -4.85 22.52 7.01
CA ALA A 51 -5.60 23.78 7.03
C ALA A 51 -4.71 24.98 7.39
N LYS A 52 -3.71 24.78 8.26
CA LYS A 52 -2.70 25.81 8.60
C LYS A 52 -1.68 26.00 7.46
N ALA A 53 -1.30 24.93 6.76
CA ALA A 53 -0.40 25.00 5.59
C ALA A 53 -1.04 25.70 4.38
N LYS A 54 -2.35 25.56 4.15
CA LYS A 54 -3.06 26.26 3.07
C LYS A 54 -3.24 27.76 3.34
N LYS A 55 -3.35 28.19 4.60
CA LYS A 55 -3.35 29.63 4.95
C LYS A 55 -1.97 30.30 4.79
N GLY A 56 -0.87 29.55 4.91
CA GLY A 56 0.49 30.06 4.70
C GLY A 56 0.92 30.19 3.22
N LYS A 57 0.30 29.43 2.30
CA LYS A 57 0.67 29.46 0.87
C LYS A 57 0.00 30.56 0.04
N THR A 58 -0.97 31.29 0.59
CA THR A 58 -1.63 32.41 -0.13
C THR A 58 -0.76 33.69 -0.17
N ASN A 59 0.23 33.83 0.71
CA ASN A 59 1.10 35.02 0.77
C ASN A 59 2.47 34.88 0.05
N LYS A 60 2.74 33.78 -0.66
CA LYS A 60 4.07 33.50 -1.23
C LYS A 60 4.10 33.20 -2.74
N ILE A 61 3.03 33.52 -3.48
CA ILE A 61 2.97 33.27 -4.94
C ILE A 61 3.19 34.55 -5.78
N THR A 62 3.18 35.76 -5.20
CA THR A 62 3.30 37.00 -6.01
C THR A 62 4.73 37.52 -6.21
N LYS A 63 5.78 36.75 -5.91
CA LYS A 63 7.14 37.24 -6.18
C LYS A 63 8.14 36.12 -6.41
N SER A 64 8.21 35.63 -7.65
CA SER A 64 9.45 35.18 -8.31
C SER A 64 9.16 34.82 -9.76
N GLU A 65 8.61 35.78 -10.50
CA GLU A 65 8.80 35.87 -11.95
C GLU A 65 10.23 36.37 -12.16
N GLN A 66 11.24 35.49 -12.22
CA GLN A 66 12.51 35.88 -12.84
C GLN A 66 13.37 34.69 -13.28
N LYS A 67 13.50 34.61 -14.60
CA LYS A 67 14.70 34.25 -15.36
C LYS A 67 15.01 32.76 -15.57
N LEU A 68 14.61 32.33 -16.76
CA LEU A 68 15.23 31.29 -17.59
C LEU A 68 16.76 31.34 -17.54
N PRO A 69 17.42 30.17 -17.50
CA PRO A 69 18.47 29.93 -18.48
C PRO A 69 18.27 28.58 -19.19
N THR A 70 18.40 28.64 -20.51
CA THR A 70 18.42 27.53 -21.45
C THR A 70 19.54 26.52 -21.12
N PRO A 71 19.25 25.20 -21.01
CA PRO A 71 20.30 24.18 -21.02
C PRO A 71 20.54 23.66 -22.44
N ALA A 72 21.79 23.74 -22.88
CA ALA A 72 22.33 23.11 -24.09
C ALA A 72 22.12 21.57 -24.07
N PRO A 73 22.11 20.90 -25.25
CA PRO A 73 21.70 19.50 -25.35
C PRO A 73 22.66 18.57 -24.61
N ALA A 74 22.17 17.98 -23.51
CA ALA A 74 22.90 17.00 -22.73
C ALA A 74 23.03 15.68 -23.51
N LYS A 75 24.28 15.23 -23.67
CA LYS A 75 24.67 13.95 -24.25
C LYS A 75 23.89 12.82 -23.57
N LYS A 76 23.40 11.86 -24.38
CA LYS A 76 22.72 10.64 -23.92
C LYS A 76 23.60 9.92 -22.89
N ALA A 77 23.25 10.06 -21.61
CA ALA A 77 23.79 9.21 -20.57
C ALA A 77 23.20 7.81 -20.74
N SER A 78 24.10 6.82 -20.77
CA SER A 78 23.79 5.40 -20.75
C SER A 78 22.78 5.06 -19.66
N ALA A 79 21.75 4.29 -20.02
CA ALA A 79 20.72 3.81 -19.11
C ALA A 79 21.36 3.13 -17.87
N PRO A 80 20.93 3.47 -16.63
CA PRO A 80 21.37 2.75 -15.46
C PRO A 80 20.95 1.29 -15.55
N ALA A 81 21.89 0.37 -15.39
CA ALA A 81 21.57 -1.04 -15.18
C ALA A 81 20.65 -1.20 -13.97
N PRO A 82 19.65 -2.10 -14.01
CA PRO A 82 18.71 -2.28 -12.91
C PRO A 82 19.47 -2.67 -11.64
N GLN A 83 19.47 -1.76 -10.66
CA GLN A 83 19.92 -2.07 -9.31
C GLN A 83 18.92 -3.06 -8.73
N VAL A 84 19.37 -4.29 -8.49
CA VAL A 84 18.63 -5.22 -7.63
C VAL A 84 18.83 -4.69 -6.22
N GLU A 85 17.87 -3.94 -5.69
CA GLU A 85 17.86 -3.66 -4.26
C GLU A 85 17.81 -5.00 -3.53
N ALA A 86 18.84 -5.27 -2.74
CA ALA A 86 18.94 -6.43 -1.85
C ALA A 86 18.00 -6.28 -0.63
N GLY A 87 16.73 -5.92 -0.87
CA GLY A 87 15.72 -5.69 0.15
C GLY A 87 14.80 -6.89 0.40
N ILE A 88 14.95 -7.98 -0.35
CA ILE A 88 14.10 -9.17 -0.23
C ILE A 88 14.96 -10.29 0.38
N SER A 89 14.58 -10.74 1.58
CA SER A 89 15.30 -11.81 2.28
C SER A 89 15.19 -13.13 1.53
N GLY A 90 16.24 -13.97 1.61
CA GLY A 90 16.28 -15.28 0.97
C GLY A 90 15.13 -16.19 1.40
N GLU A 91 14.59 -15.99 2.60
CA GLU A 91 13.40 -16.68 3.11
C GLU A 91 12.14 -16.34 2.30
N VAL A 92 11.95 -15.07 1.96
CA VAL A 92 10.81 -14.62 1.14
C VAL A 92 10.94 -15.18 -0.28
N VAL A 93 12.16 -15.19 -0.83
CA VAL A 93 12.42 -15.78 -2.14
C VAL A 93 12.15 -17.29 -2.12
N ALA A 94 12.59 -18.00 -1.08
CA ALA A 94 12.35 -19.44 -0.92
C ALA A 94 10.86 -19.77 -0.75
N ALA A 95 10.13 -18.98 0.03
CA ALA A 95 8.69 -19.14 0.21
C ALA A 95 7.92 -18.92 -1.11
N ILE A 96 8.29 -17.87 -1.87
CA ILE A 96 7.69 -17.63 -3.20
C ILE A 96 8.05 -18.75 -4.17
N ALA A 97 9.31 -19.19 -4.21
CA ALA A 97 9.75 -20.28 -5.08
C ALA A 97 9.03 -21.60 -4.75
N ALA A 98 8.84 -21.92 -3.46
CA ALA A 98 8.07 -23.08 -3.03
C ALA A 98 6.60 -22.97 -3.44
N ALA A 99 5.98 -21.80 -3.26
CA ALA A 99 4.60 -21.57 -3.70
C ALA A 99 4.44 -21.73 -5.23
N VAL A 100 5.41 -21.24 -6.00
CA VAL A 100 5.43 -21.41 -7.47
C VAL A 100 5.64 -22.87 -7.85
N ALA A 101 6.58 -23.59 -7.22
CA ALA A 101 6.81 -25.01 -7.48
C ALA A 101 5.58 -25.89 -7.17
N VAL A 102 4.83 -25.56 -6.11
CA VAL A 102 3.55 -26.21 -5.79
C VAL A 102 2.46 -25.85 -6.82
N SER A 103 2.46 -24.62 -7.35
CA SER A 103 1.40 -24.13 -8.25
C SER A 103 1.61 -24.53 -9.71
N GLU A 104 2.85 -24.50 -10.21
CA GLU A 104 3.20 -24.75 -11.61
C GLU A 104 3.84 -26.13 -11.83
N GLY A 105 4.23 -26.83 -10.77
CA GLY A 105 4.89 -28.13 -10.81
C GLY A 105 6.42 -28.02 -10.85
N GLU A 106 7.10 -29.16 -10.61
CA GLU A 106 8.56 -29.20 -10.62
C GLU A 106 9.08 -28.91 -12.05
N GLY A 107 9.99 -27.94 -12.19
CA GLY A 107 10.59 -27.56 -13.48
C GLY A 107 9.95 -26.37 -14.21
N ALA A 108 9.12 -25.57 -13.53
CA ALA A 108 8.55 -24.36 -14.10
C ALA A 108 9.61 -23.35 -14.60
N VAL A 109 9.40 -22.80 -15.80
CA VAL A 109 10.31 -21.83 -16.46
C VAL A 109 9.59 -20.52 -16.72
N VAL A 110 10.21 -19.41 -16.32
CA VAL A 110 9.68 -18.06 -16.56
C VAL A 110 9.78 -17.72 -18.05
N LYS A 111 8.64 -17.68 -18.75
CA LYS A 111 8.58 -17.34 -20.18
C LYS A 111 8.60 -15.84 -20.45
N SER A 112 7.94 -15.04 -19.61
CA SER A 112 7.93 -13.59 -19.74
C SER A 112 7.48 -12.92 -18.44
N ILE A 113 8.08 -11.78 -18.10
CA ILE A 113 7.64 -10.95 -16.99
C ILE A 113 6.97 -9.71 -17.57
N ARG A 114 5.67 -9.55 -17.34
CA ARG A 114 4.98 -8.29 -17.59
C ARG A 114 4.67 -7.64 -16.27
N ARG A 115 4.85 -6.33 -16.18
CA ARG A 115 4.31 -5.58 -15.07
C ARG A 115 2.80 -5.75 -15.12
N VAL A 116 2.23 -6.29 -14.05
CA VAL A 116 0.80 -6.20 -13.84
C VAL A 116 0.50 -4.72 -13.80
N ASN A 117 -0.19 -4.24 -14.82
CA ASN A 117 -0.77 -2.92 -14.79
C ASN A 117 -1.90 -3.06 -13.77
N VAL A 118 -1.56 -2.92 -12.48
CA VAL A 118 -2.57 -2.75 -11.45
C VAL A 118 -3.33 -1.56 -11.94
N VAL A 119 -4.55 -1.82 -12.43
CA VAL A 119 -5.39 -0.79 -13.01
C VAL A 119 -5.62 0.16 -11.86
N ASN A 120 -4.80 1.21 -11.79
CA ASN A 120 -5.07 2.41 -11.03
C ASN A 120 -6.23 3.04 -11.79
N VAL A 121 -7.41 2.42 -11.62
CA VAL A 121 -8.69 3.02 -11.92
C VAL A 121 -8.64 4.31 -11.13
N ARG A 122 -8.42 5.42 -11.86
CA ARG A 122 -8.41 6.81 -11.38
C ARG A 122 -7.05 7.47 -11.05
N GLY A 123 -5.99 7.23 -11.82
CA GLY A 123 -4.82 8.13 -11.73
C GLY A 123 -3.69 7.87 -12.72
N ARG A 124 -3.70 8.56 -13.86
CA ARG A 124 -2.42 8.95 -14.47
C ARG A 124 -1.64 9.71 -13.40
N ASN A 125 -0.37 9.39 -13.23
CA ASN A 125 0.55 10.09 -12.35
C ASN A 125 0.34 11.61 -12.50
N PRO A 126 0.18 12.38 -11.40
CA PRO A 126 -0.12 13.81 -11.46
C PRO A 126 0.86 14.60 -12.33
N TRP A 127 2.12 14.15 -12.40
CA TRP A 127 3.15 14.70 -13.29
C TRP A 127 2.89 14.45 -14.77
N ALA A 128 2.33 13.30 -15.17
CA ALA A 128 1.98 13.07 -16.56
C ALA A 128 0.81 13.97 -17.00
N ASN A 129 -0.16 14.22 -16.11
CA ASN A 129 -1.25 15.15 -16.41
C ASN A 129 -0.75 16.61 -16.49
N ALA A 130 0.19 17.00 -15.62
CA ALA A 130 0.82 18.33 -15.68
C ALA A 130 1.57 18.54 -17.01
N ALA A 131 2.35 17.55 -17.45
CA ALA A 131 3.07 17.62 -18.72
C ALA A 131 2.13 17.72 -19.93
N VAL A 132 0.97 17.04 -19.92
CA VAL A 132 -0.04 17.19 -20.98
C VAL A 132 -0.63 18.59 -20.97
N TYR A 133 -1.00 19.10 -19.80
CA TYR A 133 -1.58 20.44 -19.65
C TYR A 133 -0.65 21.55 -20.17
N ASP A 134 0.65 21.47 -19.87
CA ASP A 134 1.64 22.45 -20.33
C ASP A 134 1.88 22.40 -21.85
N ASN A 135 1.73 21.23 -22.47
CA ASN A 135 1.91 21.04 -23.91
C ASN A 135 0.65 21.34 -24.73
N THR A 136 -0.54 21.30 -24.13
CA THR A 136 -1.81 21.48 -24.86
C THR A 136 -2.51 22.79 -24.55
N ARG A 137 -1.91 23.69 -23.76
CA ARG A 137 -2.45 25.04 -23.61
C ARG A 137 -2.31 25.82 -24.93
N PRO A 138 -3.35 26.57 -25.35
CA PRO A 138 -3.26 27.42 -26.54
C PRO A 138 -2.22 28.53 -26.32
N PHE A 139 -1.60 28.97 -27.43
CA PHE A 139 -0.65 30.09 -27.45
C PHE A 139 -1.36 31.44 -27.44
#